data_AF-A0AAD4C371-F1
#
_entry.id   AF-A0AAD4C371-F1
#
_cell.length_a   1.000
_cell.length_b   1.000
_cell.length_c   1.000
_cell.angle_alpha   90.00
_cell.angle_beta   90.00
_cell.angle_gamma   90.00
#
_symmetry.space_group_name_H-M   'P 1'
#
loop_
_entity.id
_entity.type
_entity.pdbx_description
1 polymer ?
#
loop_
_entity_poly.entity_id
_entity_poly.type
_entity_poly.pdbx_seq_one_letter_code
_entity_poly.pdbx_strand_id
1 'polypeptide(L)'
;MSREQYLLTVLSEIRAFPGRAALIVSVDRRMSEEDVEECVDLAIKLHQQGEPVVGLDLCGNPLEGNVDAFEKHFDRAREAGLGLTVHIAETKLNGHSIESFVLLSWHPDRLGHATYLEEPQRDIFFLTDIPPPGTQVPQIPPPNGQVPDPIPHHHRTFYALWRKHVLLLSRRYQEVGFHVDSQDDDTKERAARGVVREIQALRDLAGKQYKPCVEICLTSNLLSKTVPRLEEHHIRHYLANNHPVVICTDDILPFRTTLLAEYALLLAKPPHGLGLSRDEVQKIAEMGMDARFMNGKQT
;
A
#
# COMPACT_ATOMS: atom_id res chain seq x y z
N MET A 1 -30.22 2.98 7.15
CA MET A 1 -29.55 3.83 6.15
C MET A 1 -28.84 2.90 5.19
N SER A 2 -29.03 3.04 3.88
CA SER A 2 -28.27 2.25 2.90
C SER A 2 -26.84 2.78 2.74
N ARG A 3 -25.94 1.97 2.16
CA ARG A 3 -24.58 2.41 1.83
C ARG A 3 -24.58 3.61 0.89
N GLU A 4 -25.45 3.58 -0.13
CA GLU A 4 -25.61 4.72 -1.04
C GLU A 4 -26.04 6.01 -0.31
N GLN A 5 -27.03 5.92 0.58
CA GLN A 5 -27.46 7.08 1.37
C GLN A 5 -26.33 7.63 2.24
N TYR A 6 -25.53 6.74 2.84
CA TYR A 6 -24.36 7.13 3.62
C TYR A 6 -23.33 7.86 2.76
N LEU A 7 -22.93 7.28 1.63
CA LEU A 7 -21.96 7.88 0.71
C LEU A 7 -22.42 9.23 0.19
N LEU A 8 -23.68 9.36 -0.22
CA LEU A 8 -24.25 10.63 -0.69
C LEU A 8 -24.27 11.71 0.40
N THR A 9 -24.49 11.31 1.66
CA THR A 9 -24.45 12.24 2.81
C THR A 9 -23.03 12.72 3.09
N VAL A 10 -22.03 11.85 3.00
CA VAL A 10 -20.62 12.26 3.15
C VAL A 10 -20.21 13.16 1.98
N LEU A 11 -20.61 12.80 0.75
CA LEU A 11 -20.30 13.57 -0.45
C LEU A 11 -20.94 14.96 -0.43
N SER A 12 -22.11 15.16 0.18
CA SER A 12 -22.70 16.50 0.31
C SER A 12 -21.80 17.46 1.09
N GLU A 13 -21.07 16.97 2.08
CA GLU A 13 -20.10 17.76 2.85
C GLU A 13 -18.79 17.95 2.07
N ILE A 14 -18.28 16.89 1.41
CA ILE A 14 -17.04 16.97 0.62
C ILE A 14 -17.15 17.99 -0.51
N ARG A 15 -18.34 18.13 -1.14
CA ARG A 15 -18.60 19.11 -2.21
C ARG A 15 -18.34 20.56 -1.79
N ALA A 16 -18.34 20.88 -0.49
CA ALA A 16 -17.96 22.21 0.00
C ALA A 16 -16.46 22.53 -0.16
N PHE A 17 -15.63 21.53 -0.50
CA PHE A 17 -14.17 21.64 -0.60
C PHE A 17 -13.61 21.19 -1.96
N PRO A 18 -14.06 21.79 -3.08
CA PRO A 18 -13.66 21.37 -4.42
C PRO A 18 -12.14 21.46 -4.61
N GLY A 19 -11.55 20.39 -5.15
CA GLY A 19 -10.10 20.27 -5.38
C GLY A 19 -9.25 20.17 -4.11
N ARG A 20 -9.86 20.18 -2.92
CA ARG A 20 -9.19 20.10 -1.62
C ARG A 20 -9.54 18.82 -0.84
N ALA A 21 -10.70 18.24 -1.10
CA ALA A 21 -11.14 16.98 -0.51
C ALA A 21 -11.71 16.04 -1.57
N ALA A 22 -11.51 14.74 -1.34
CA ALA A 22 -12.07 13.66 -2.12
C ALA A 22 -12.34 12.46 -1.20
N LEU A 23 -13.17 11.54 -1.67
CA LEU A 23 -13.58 10.34 -0.95
C LEU A 23 -12.86 9.11 -1.51
N ILE A 24 -12.30 8.32 -0.60
CA ILE A 24 -11.91 6.94 -0.84
C ILE A 24 -12.93 6.07 -0.13
N VAL A 25 -13.54 5.12 -0.84
CA VAL A 25 -14.54 4.22 -0.27
C VAL A 25 -13.81 3.00 0.31
N SER A 26 -13.86 2.85 1.63
CA SER A 26 -13.22 1.71 2.30
C SER A 26 -14.13 0.48 2.32
N VAL A 27 -13.52 -0.67 2.07
CA VAL A 27 -14.10 -2.01 2.21
C VAL A 27 -13.42 -2.69 3.39
N ASP A 28 -14.22 -3.22 4.31
CA ASP A 28 -13.71 -3.93 5.48
C ASP A 28 -13.48 -5.41 5.14
N ARG A 29 -12.35 -5.96 5.56
CA ARG A 29 -11.97 -7.38 5.38
C ARG A 29 -13.05 -8.39 5.81
N ARG A 30 -13.92 -8.01 6.75
CA ARG A 30 -14.99 -8.85 7.30
C ARG A 30 -16.29 -8.80 6.50
N MET A 31 -16.39 -7.90 5.50
CA MET A 31 -17.57 -7.82 4.64
C MET A 31 -17.76 -9.10 3.85
N SER A 32 -19.02 -9.42 3.54
CA SER A 32 -19.32 -10.46 2.58
C SER A 32 -18.89 -10.02 1.17
N GLU A 33 -18.66 -10.96 0.26
CA GLU A 33 -18.33 -10.63 -1.14
C GLU A 33 -19.43 -9.79 -1.81
N GLU A 34 -20.71 -10.02 -1.46
CA GLU A 34 -21.86 -9.24 -1.92
C GLU A 34 -21.78 -7.77 -1.42
N ASP A 35 -21.41 -7.58 -0.16
CA ASP A 35 -21.22 -6.24 0.41
C ASP A 35 -20.02 -5.51 -0.23
N VAL A 36 -18.94 -6.24 -0.53
CA VAL A 36 -17.78 -5.69 -1.27
C VAL A 36 -18.20 -5.27 -2.68
N GLU A 37 -18.97 -6.12 -3.37
CA GLU A 37 -19.49 -5.82 -4.69
C GLU A 37 -20.35 -4.55 -4.69
N GLU A 38 -21.28 -4.43 -3.74
CA GLU A 38 -22.13 -3.25 -3.59
C GLU A 38 -21.29 -1.98 -3.37
N CYS A 39 -20.30 -2.02 -2.47
CA CYS A 39 -19.42 -0.88 -2.19
C CYS A 39 -18.65 -0.44 -3.45
N VAL A 40 -18.11 -1.39 -4.20
CA VAL A 40 -17.35 -1.11 -5.42
C VAL A 40 -18.26 -0.57 -6.54
N ASP A 41 -19.45 -1.15 -6.72
CA ASP A 41 -20.42 -0.68 -7.70
C ASP A 41 -20.86 0.75 -7.42
N LEU A 42 -21.11 1.10 -6.15
CA LEU A 42 -21.43 2.45 -5.74
C LEU A 42 -20.26 3.41 -5.98
N ALA A 43 -19.03 3.03 -5.65
CA ALA A 43 -17.85 3.86 -5.87
C ALA A 43 -17.66 4.16 -7.37
N ILE A 44 -17.77 3.15 -8.24
CA ILE A 44 -17.68 3.29 -9.70
C ILE A 44 -18.81 4.20 -10.22
N LYS A 45 -20.06 3.93 -9.82
CA LYS A 45 -21.22 4.73 -10.23
C LYS A 45 -21.04 6.20 -9.89
N LEU A 46 -20.66 6.51 -8.65
CA LEU A 46 -20.50 7.89 -8.17
C LEU A 46 -19.32 8.58 -8.88
N HIS A 47 -18.19 7.88 -9.06
CA HIS A 47 -17.05 8.39 -9.82
C HIS A 47 -17.45 8.78 -11.26
N GLN A 48 -18.18 7.90 -11.96
CA GLN A 48 -18.65 8.13 -13.33
C GLN A 48 -19.68 9.27 -13.42
N GLN A 49 -20.40 9.56 -12.33
CA GLN A 49 -21.29 10.71 -12.22
C GLN A 49 -20.55 12.04 -11.95
N GLY A 50 -19.22 12.00 -11.82
CA GLY A 50 -18.38 13.18 -11.55
C GLY A 50 -18.31 13.56 -10.07
N GLU A 51 -18.78 12.70 -9.16
CA GLU A 51 -18.57 12.90 -7.73
C GLU A 51 -17.08 12.76 -7.38
N PRO A 52 -16.60 13.42 -6.32
CA PRO A 52 -15.20 13.37 -5.90
C PRO A 52 -14.84 12.04 -5.22
N VAL A 53 -15.27 10.90 -5.77
CA VAL A 53 -14.84 9.55 -5.38
C VAL A 53 -13.61 9.20 -6.22
N VAL A 54 -12.45 9.03 -5.58
CA VAL A 54 -11.15 8.91 -6.27
C VAL A 54 -10.50 7.54 -6.12
N GLY A 55 -10.98 6.71 -5.20
CA GLY A 55 -10.40 5.40 -5.00
C GLY A 55 -11.17 4.50 -4.05
N LEU A 56 -10.59 3.33 -3.84
CA LEU A 56 -11.00 2.36 -2.85
C LEU A 56 -9.86 2.09 -1.86
N ASP A 57 -10.23 1.63 -0.69
CA ASP A 57 -9.34 1.16 0.37
C ASP A 57 -9.78 -0.22 0.85
N LEU A 58 -8.82 -1.09 1.15
CA LEU A 58 -9.06 -2.31 1.92
C LEU A 58 -8.51 -2.11 3.33
N CYS A 59 -9.39 -2.15 4.34
CA CYS A 59 -9.06 -1.93 5.74
C CYS A 59 -9.79 -2.92 6.67
N GLY A 60 -9.92 -2.60 7.95
CA GLY A 60 -10.53 -3.46 8.96
C GLY A 60 -9.49 -4.34 9.67
N ASN A 61 -9.94 -5.31 10.46
CA ASN A 61 -9.03 -6.11 11.27
C ASN A 61 -8.09 -6.95 10.38
N PRO A 62 -6.75 -6.75 10.41
CA PRO A 62 -5.80 -7.45 9.57
C PRO A 62 -5.68 -8.96 9.84
N LEU A 63 -6.33 -9.47 10.90
CA LEU A 63 -6.34 -10.89 11.28
C LEU A 63 -7.66 -11.60 10.97
N GLU A 64 -8.64 -10.87 10.41
CA GLU A 64 -9.96 -11.40 10.08
C GLU A 64 -10.27 -11.25 8.59
N GLY A 65 -11.22 -12.06 8.12
CA GLY A 65 -11.66 -12.05 6.73
C GLY A 65 -10.86 -12.94 5.79
N ASN A 66 -11.40 -13.16 4.59
CA ASN A 66 -10.68 -13.75 3.47
C ASN A 66 -10.85 -12.83 2.25
N VAL A 67 -9.74 -12.27 1.82
CA VAL A 67 -9.69 -11.25 0.78
C VAL A 67 -9.47 -11.83 -0.62
N ASP A 68 -9.23 -13.14 -0.75
CA ASP A 68 -8.92 -13.81 -2.03
C ASP A 68 -9.99 -13.54 -3.11
N ALA A 69 -11.25 -13.41 -2.71
CA ALA A 69 -12.37 -13.16 -3.63
C ALA A 69 -12.49 -11.69 -4.06
N PHE A 70 -11.83 -10.75 -3.38
CA PHE A 70 -12.06 -9.31 -3.59
C PHE A 70 -11.31 -8.75 -4.79
N GLU A 71 -10.26 -9.42 -5.26
CA GLU A 71 -9.41 -8.99 -6.37
C GLU A 71 -10.20 -8.54 -7.60
N LYS A 72 -11.20 -9.34 -8.01
CA LYS A 72 -12.02 -9.06 -9.20
C LYS A 72 -12.80 -7.74 -9.08
N HIS A 73 -13.16 -7.33 -7.86
CA HIS A 73 -13.87 -6.08 -7.62
C HIS A 73 -12.91 -4.89 -7.71
N PHE A 74 -11.71 -5.01 -7.15
CA PHE A 74 -10.68 -3.97 -7.27
C PHE A 74 -10.15 -3.83 -8.70
N ASP A 75 -10.07 -4.90 -9.48
CA ASP A 75 -9.77 -4.83 -10.92
C ASP A 75 -10.82 -4.01 -11.68
N ARG A 76 -12.12 -4.25 -11.44
CA ARG A 76 -13.22 -3.47 -12.03
C ARG A 76 -13.12 -1.98 -11.68
N ALA A 77 -12.79 -1.67 -10.42
CA ALA A 77 -12.62 -0.28 -10.00
C ALA A 77 -11.43 0.40 -10.67
N ARG A 78 -10.30 -0.30 -10.80
CA ARG A 78 -9.12 0.20 -11.51
C ARG A 78 -9.42 0.46 -12.99
N GLU A 79 -10.15 -0.46 -13.64
CA GLU A 79 -10.63 -0.30 -15.02
C GLU A 79 -11.56 0.92 -15.17
N ALA A 80 -12.32 1.26 -14.13
CA ALA A 80 -13.15 2.46 -14.07
C ALA A 80 -12.36 3.75 -13.74
N GLY A 81 -11.05 3.68 -13.52
CA GLY A 81 -10.19 4.83 -13.26
C GLY A 81 -9.97 5.18 -11.77
N LEU A 82 -10.50 4.38 -10.84
CA LEU A 82 -10.31 4.56 -9.41
C LEU A 82 -8.90 4.11 -8.97
N GLY A 83 -8.30 4.83 -8.02
CA GLY A 83 -7.08 4.42 -7.34
C GLY A 83 -7.33 3.35 -6.27
N LEU A 84 -6.30 2.59 -5.93
CA LEU A 84 -6.35 1.56 -4.89
C LEU A 84 -5.30 1.81 -3.82
N THR A 85 -5.73 1.90 -2.56
CA THR A 85 -4.86 1.76 -1.39
C THR A 85 -5.25 0.51 -0.61
N VAL A 86 -4.30 -0.14 0.06
CA VAL A 86 -4.57 -1.33 0.90
C VAL A 86 -3.80 -1.23 2.21
N HIS A 87 -4.48 -1.46 3.32
CA HIS A 87 -3.84 -1.65 4.61
C HIS A 87 -3.14 -3.01 4.63
N ILE A 88 -1.82 -3.00 4.86
CA ILE A 88 -0.97 -4.19 4.71
C ILE A 88 0.07 -4.26 5.83
N ALA A 89 0.33 -5.47 6.32
CA ALA A 89 1.38 -5.78 7.29
C ALA A 89 1.41 -4.83 8.51
N GLU A 90 0.24 -4.54 9.07
CA GLU A 90 0.06 -3.65 10.23
C GLU A 90 0.56 -4.27 11.53
N THR A 91 0.59 -5.60 11.62
CA THR A 91 0.98 -6.35 12.82
C THR A 91 2.06 -7.39 12.50
N LYS A 92 2.80 -7.84 13.52
CA LYS A 92 3.76 -8.95 13.36
C LYS A 92 3.09 -10.25 12.90
N LEU A 93 1.83 -10.45 13.26
CA LEU A 93 1.07 -11.67 12.98
C LEU A 93 0.68 -11.78 11.50
N ASN A 94 0.53 -10.64 10.80
CA ASN A 94 0.26 -10.62 9.35
C ASN A 94 1.44 -10.09 8.50
N GLY A 95 2.55 -9.68 9.10
CA GLY A 95 3.76 -9.28 8.36
C GLY A 95 4.34 -10.38 7.48
N HIS A 96 4.26 -11.64 7.91
CA HIS A 96 4.69 -12.82 7.15
C HIS A 96 3.56 -13.54 6.40
N SER A 97 2.34 -12.97 6.38
CA SER A 97 1.20 -13.69 5.81
C SER A 97 1.30 -13.77 4.29
N ILE A 98 0.81 -14.89 3.74
CA ILE A 98 0.56 -15.05 2.30
C ILE A 98 -0.33 -13.92 1.75
N GLU A 99 -1.19 -13.38 2.61
CA GLU A 99 -2.08 -12.27 2.29
C GLU A 99 -1.30 -11.03 1.84
N SER A 100 -0.16 -10.70 2.44
CA SER A 100 0.65 -9.56 1.97
C SER A 100 1.11 -9.74 0.52
N PHE A 101 1.43 -10.97 0.09
CA PHE A 101 1.72 -11.26 -1.31
C PHE A 101 0.47 -11.17 -2.19
N VAL A 102 -0.69 -11.61 -1.70
CA VAL A 102 -1.98 -11.47 -2.40
C VAL A 102 -2.35 -10.00 -2.58
N LEU A 103 -2.19 -9.15 -1.56
CA LEU A 103 -2.51 -7.73 -1.63
C LEU A 103 -1.55 -6.96 -2.52
N LEU A 104 -0.24 -7.21 -2.40
CA LEU A 104 0.73 -6.72 -3.37
C LEU A 104 0.40 -7.25 -4.77
N SER A 105 -0.32 -8.38 -4.85
CA SER A 105 -0.69 -8.93 -6.13
C SER A 105 -1.65 -8.04 -6.94
N TRP A 106 -2.42 -7.25 -6.22
CA TRP A 106 -3.42 -6.37 -6.80
C TRP A 106 -2.85 -5.04 -7.29
N HIS A 107 -1.52 -4.85 -7.25
CA HIS A 107 -0.88 -3.61 -7.69
C HIS A 107 -1.54 -2.35 -7.12
N PRO A 108 -1.70 -2.25 -5.79
CA PRO A 108 -2.21 -1.03 -5.19
C PRO A 108 -1.30 0.15 -5.56
N ASP A 109 -1.91 1.31 -5.77
CA ASP A 109 -1.19 2.55 -6.01
C ASP A 109 -0.51 3.05 -4.71
N ARG A 110 -1.09 2.73 -3.54
CA ARG A 110 -0.56 3.06 -2.21
C ARG A 110 -0.68 1.91 -1.20
N LEU A 111 0.19 1.90 -0.19
CA LEU A 111 0.21 0.92 0.89
C LEU A 111 -0.04 1.62 2.24
N GLY A 112 -1.11 1.25 2.92
CA GLY A 112 -1.43 1.68 4.29
C GLY A 112 -0.49 1.01 5.29
N HIS A 113 0.19 1.83 6.11
CA HIS A 113 1.16 1.44 7.14
C HIS A 113 2.43 0.74 6.64
N ALA A 114 2.31 -0.48 6.11
CA ALA A 114 3.42 -1.31 5.67
C ALA A 114 4.53 -1.48 6.74
N THR A 115 4.13 -1.57 8.02
CA THR A 115 5.04 -1.53 9.18
C THR A 115 5.92 -2.77 9.30
N TYR A 116 5.31 -3.95 9.10
CA TYR A 116 5.96 -5.25 9.27
C TYR A 116 6.16 -6.00 7.96
N LEU A 117 6.20 -5.31 6.81
CA LEU A 117 6.67 -5.94 5.58
C LEU A 117 8.13 -6.36 5.79
N GLU A 118 8.54 -7.53 5.29
CA GLU A 118 9.91 -8.04 5.42
C GLU A 118 10.61 -8.19 4.06
N GLU A 119 11.87 -8.64 4.07
CA GLU A 119 12.75 -8.77 2.91
C GLU A 119 12.45 -9.94 1.94
N PRO A 120 11.23 -10.51 1.90
CA PRO A 120 10.73 -10.94 0.61
C PRO A 120 9.66 -10.02 0.03
N GLN A 121 8.83 -9.38 0.86
CA GLN A 121 7.76 -8.49 0.38
C GLN A 121 8.29 -7.12 -0.05
N ARG A 122 9.25 -6.56 0.67
CA ARG A 122 9.90 -5.27 0.35
C ARG A 122 10.61 -5.33 -1.01
N ASP A 123 11.30 -6.43 -1.27
CA ASP A 123 12.02 -6.70 -2.52
C ASP A 123 11.13 -6.64 -3.78
N ILE A 124 9.81 -6.76 -3.62
CA ILE A 124 8.83 -6.63 -4.72
C ILE A 124 8.81 -5.20 -5.29
N PHE A 125 9.11 -4.18 -4.49
CA PHE A 125 9.03 -2.77 -4.91
C PHE A 125 10.23 -1.89 -4.52
N PHE A 126 11.16 -2.40 -3.71
CA PHE A 126 12.51 -1.87 -3.61
C PHE A 126 13.37 -2.53 -4.69
N LEU A 127 13.85 -1.73 -5.65
CA LEU A 127 14.42 -2.22 -6.91
C LEU A 127 15.96 -2.35 -6.90
N THR A 128 16.56 -2.64 -5.75
CA THR A 128 18.01 -2.81 -5.67
C THR A 128 18.36 -3.85 -4.64
N ASP A 129 19.12 -4.87 -5.05
CA ASP A 129 20.02 -5.59 -4.16
C ASP A 129 20.66 -4.57 -3.21
N ILE A 130 20.30 -4.62 -1.93
CA ILE A 130 20.98 -3.85 -0.89
C ILE A 130 22.33 -4.54 -0.73
N PRO A 131 23.46 -3.94 -1.15
CA PRO A 131 24.72 -4.60 -0.91
C PRO A 131 24.99 -4.57 0.60
N PRO A 132 25.57 -5.63 1.18
CA PRO A 132 25.76 -5.73 2.62
C PRO A 132 26.58 -4.54 3.16
N PRO A 133 26.43 -4.22 4.46
CA PRO A 133 27.13 -3.10 5.08
C PRO A 133 28.64 -3.14 4.77
N GLY A 134 29.15 -2.08 4.11
CA GLY A 134 30.56 -1.96 3.71
C GLY A 134 30.82 -1.87 2.20
N THR A 135 29.79 -1.95 1.35
CA THR A 135 29.97 -1.87 -0.11
C THR A 135 29.90 -0.44 -0.62
N GLN A 136 30.91 0.01 -1.37
CA GLN A 136 30.92 1.35 -1.97
C GLN A 136 29.94 1.42 -3.16
N VAL A 137 29.03 2.39 -3.13
CA VAL A 137 28.02 2.61 -4.19
C VAL A 137 28.59 3.58 -5.24
N PRO A 138 28.61 3.23 -6.55
CA PRO A 138 29.00 4.16 -7.62
C PRO A 138 27.91 5.22 -7.84
N GLN A 139 28.29 6.46 -8.12
CA GLN A 139 27.34 7.54 -8.41
C GLN A 139 26.74 7.40 -9.82
N ILE A 140 25.40 7.47 -9.93
CA ILE A 140 24.65 7.48 -11.18
C ILE A 140 24.10 8.90 -11.45
N PRO A 141 24.28 9.48 -12.65
CA PRO A 141 23.77 10.81 -12.98
C PRO A 141 22.25 10.79 -13.26
N PRO A 142 21.56 11.96 -13.19
CA PRO A 142 20.10 12.02 -13.20
C PRO A 142 19.48 11.67 -14.58
N PRO A 143 18.22 11.16 -14.63
CA PRO A 143 17.57 10.80 -15.87
C PRO A 143 16.96 12.02 -16.59
N ASN A 144 17.20 12.11 -17.90
CA ASN A 144 16.55 13.07 -18.79
C ASN A 144 15.08 12.69 -19.00
N GLY A 145 14.20 13.68 -18.86
CA GLY A 145 12.75 13.52 -18.88
C GLY A 145 12.18 12.91 -20.17
N GLN A 146 11.51 11.76 -20.01
CA GLN A 146 10.49 11.26 -20.92
C GLN A 146 9.31 10.69 -20.10
N VAL A 147 8.10 10.97 -20.56
CA VAL A 147 6.82 10.54 -19.98
C VAL A 147 6.51 9.10 -20.43
N PRO A 148 5.91 8.20 -19.61
CA PRO A 148 5.64 6.83 -20.03
C PRO A 148 4.32 6.68 -20.83
N ASP A 149 4.39 5.90 -21.91
CA ASP A 149 3.29 5.41 -22.76
C ASP A 149 2.34 4.38 -22.05
N PRO A 150 1.11 4.15 -22.58
CA PRO A 150 0.12 3.28 -21.98
C PRO A 150 0.50 1.79 -22.00
N ILE A 151 -0.14 1.03 -21.10
CA ILE A 151 0.20 -0.35 -20.72
C ILE A 151 0.07 -1.34 -21.90
N PRO A 152 1.15 -2.02 -22.35
CA PRO A 152 1.06 -2.95 -23.47
C PRO A 152 0.57 -4.37 -23.10
N HIS A 153 0.13 -5.14 -24.11
CA HIS A 153 -0.52 -6.45 -23.98
C HIS A 153 0.29 -7.53 -23.20
N HIS A 154 1.63 -7.48 -23.22
CA HIS A 154 2.50 -8.43 -22.50
C HIS A 154 2.38 -8.32 -20.97
N HIS A 155 1.93 -7.17 -20.47
CA HIS A 155 1.65 -6.92 -19.05
C HIS A 155 0.55 -7.87 -18.53
N ARG A 156 -0.52 -8.09 -19.30
CA ARG A 156 -1.65 -8.96 -18.90
C ARG A 156 -1.25 -10.43 -18.77
N THR A 157 -0.40 -10.93 -19.68
CA THR A 157 0.08 -12.31 -19.65
C THR A 157 1.02 -12.56 -18.47
N PHE A 158 1.89 -11.61 -18.17
CA PHE A 158 2.77 -11.62 -17.00
C PHE A 158 1.97 -11.71 -15.69
N TYR A 159 0.99 -10.81 -15.49
CA TYR A 159 0.17 -10.84 -14.28
C TYR A 159 -0.75 -12.03 -14.19
N ALA A 160 -1.29 -12.53 -15.30
CA ALA A 160 -2.09 -13.75 -15.29
C ALA A 160 -1.26 -14.97 -14.82
N LEU A 161 0.00 -15.07 -15.22
CA LEU A 161 0.90 -16.16 -14.80
C LEU A 161 1.34 -16.02 -13.34
N TRP A 162 1.73 -14.82 -12.94
CA TRP A 162 2.09 -14.53 -11.56
C TRP A 162 0.90 -14.71 -10.59
N ARG A 163 -0.27 -14.20 -10.95
CA ARG A 163 -1.53 -14.40 -10.21
C ARG A 163 -1.86 -15.88 -10.08
N LYS A 164 -1.75 -16.64 -11.16
CA LYS A 164 -1.94 -18.09 -11.14
C LYS A 164 -0.98 -18.77 -10.18
N HIS A 165 0.28 -18.33 -10.12
CA HIS A 165 1.30 -18.90 -9.24
C HIS A 165 1.08 -18.52 -7.76
N VAL A 166 0.79 -17.25 -7.45
CA VAL A 166 0.46 -16.77 -6.10
C VAL A 166 -0.83 -17.43 -5.58
N LEU A 167 -1.87 -17.56 -6.41
CA LEU A 167 -3.10 -18.28 -6.04
C LEU A 167 -2.89 -19.78 -5.88
N LEU A 168 -2.04 -20.42 -6.68
CA LEU A 168 -1.63 -21.82 -6.49
C LEU A 168 -0.88 -22.02 -5.17
N LEU A 169 -0.01 -21.07 -4.81
CA LEU A 169 0.69 -21.05 -3.54
C LEU A 169 -0.26 -20.79 -2.37
N SER A 170 -1.20 -19.85 -2.50
CA SER A 170 -2.25 -19.59 -1.49
C SER A 170 -3.13 -20.83 -1.28
N ARG A 171 -3.57 -21.50 -2.36
CA ARG A 171 -4.33 -22.76 -2.26
C ARG A 171 -3.53 -23.88 -1.61
N ARG A 172 -2.26 -24.07 -2.00
CA ARG A 172 -1.37 -25.03 -1.33
C ARG A 172 -1.15 -24.68 0.14
N TYR A 173 -1.06 -23.40 0.48
CA TYR A 173 -0.91 -22.91 1.85
C TYR A 173 -2.17 -23.16 2.70
N GLN A 174 -3.36 -22.98 2.13
CA GLN A 174 -4.65 -23.28 2.78
C GLN A 174 -4.92 -24.79 2.88
N GLU A 175 -4.59 -25.58 1.86
CA GLU A 175 -4.74 -27.04 1.83
C GLU A 175 -3.81 -27.75 2.83
N VAL A 176 -2.61 -27.19 3.06
CA VAL A 176 -1.64 -27.76 4.02
C VAL A 176 -1.97 -27.36 5.46
N GLY A 177 -2.93 -26.44 5.68
CA GLY A 177 -3.47 -26.08 6.99
C GLY A 177 -2.43 -26.08 8.10
N PHE A 178 -1.77 -24.94 8.36
CA PHE A 178 -0.82 -24.78 9.46
C PHE A 178 -1.53 -25.01 10.83
N HIS A 179 -1.72 -26.28 11.18
CA HIS A 179 -1.68 -26.85 12.51
C HIS A 179 -0.40 -27.69 12.54
N VAL A 180 0.76 -27.03 12.43
CA VAL A 180 2.03 -27.74 12.52
C VAL A 180 2.94 -26.95 13.44
N ASP A 181 3.06 -27.52 14.63
CA ASP A 181 4.01 -27.27 15.71
C ASP A 181 5.47 -27.58 15.26
N SER A 182 5.86 -27.23 14.02
CA SER A 182 7.22 -27.47 13.50
C SER A 182 8.07 -26.20 13.47
N GLN A 183 9.14 -26.24 14.25
CA GLN A 183 10.11 -25.16 14.51
C GLN A 183 11.15 -24.92 13.39
N ASP A 184 10.84 -25.20 12.12
CA ASP A 184 11.83 -25.08 11.03
C ASP A 184 11.55 -23.88 10.11
N ASP A 185 12.03 -22.70 10.52
CA ASP A 185 11.90 -21.42 9.81
C ASP A 185 12.61 -21.43 8.44
N ASP A 186 13.70 -22.20 8.32
CA ASP A 186 14.58 -22.25 7.14
C ASP A 186 13.84 -22.71 5.87
N THR A 187 12.92 -23.66 6.01
CA THR A 187 12.17 -24.23 4.88
C THR A 187 11.11 -23.27 4.35
N LYS A 188 10.44 -22.52 5.25
CA LYS A 188 9.45 -21.48 4.87
C LYS A 188 10.13 -20.31 4.18
N GLU A 189 11.28 -19.90 4.73
CA GLU A 189 12.07 -18.79 4.19
C GLU A 189 12.63 -19.11 2.79
N ARG A 190 13.08 -20.34 2.54
CA ARG A 190 13.53 -20.78 1.21
C ARG A 190 12.41 -20.78 0.17
N ALA A 191 11.21 -21.22 0.52
CA ALA A 191 10.06 -21.19 -0.37
C ALA A 191 9.66 -19.75 -0.72
N ALA A 192 9.61 -18.85 0.29
CA ALA A 192 9.34 -17.44 0.09
C ALA A 192 10.41 -16.77 -0.79
N ARG A 193 11.70 -17.02 -0.53
CA ARG A 193 12.82 -16.50 -1.36
C ARG A 193 12.81 -17.03 -2.79
N GLY A 194 12.36 -18.27 -3.02
CA GLY A 194 12.19 -18.83 -4.37
C GLY A 194 11.10 -18.09 -5.17
N VAL A 195 9.98 -17.82 -4.52
CA VAL A 195 8.87 -17.04 -5.10
C VAL A 195 9.30 -15.61 -5.41
N VAL A 196 10.05 -14.97 -4.52
CA VAL A 196 10.56 -13.59 -4.71
C VAL A 196 11.50 -13.51 -5.90
N ARG A 197 12.42 -14.46 -6.05
CA ARG A 197 13.34 -14.50 -7.20
C ARG A 197 12.61 -14.66 -8.53
N GLU A 198 11.55 -15.46 -8.56
CA GLU A 198 10.71 -15.64 -9.75
C GLU A 198 9.89 -14.36 -10.05
N ILE A 199 9.38 -13.69 -9.01
CA ILE A 199 8.70 -12.38 -9.12
C ILE A 199 9.65 -11.30 -9.64
N GLN A 200 10.87 -11.21 -9.10
CA GLN A 200 11.90 -10.27 -9.51
C GLN A 200 12.30 -10.49 -10.96
N ALA A 201 12.60 -11.73 -11.36
CA ALA A 201 12.98 -12.07 -12.73
C ALA A 201 11.88 -11.73 -13.76
N LEU A 202 10.61 -11.93 -13.41
CA LEU A 202 9.49 -11.61 -14.29
C LEU A 202 9.17 -10.10 -14.33
N ARG A 203 9.43 -9.36 -13.24
CA ARG A 203 9.32 -7.89 -13.19
C ARG A 203 10.41 -7.19 -14.00
N ASP A 204 11.64 -7.68 -13.91
CA ASP A 204 12.77 -7.17 -14.69
C ASP A 204 12.52 -7.33 -16.20
N LEU A 205 11.77 -8.36 -16.58
CA LEU A 205 11.30 -8.59 -17.95
C LEU A 205 10.23 -7.58 -18.42
N ALA A 206 9.49 -6.93 -17.51
CA ALA A 206 8.35 -6.05 -17.79
C ALA A 206 8.70 -4.56 -17.91
N GLY A 207 9.93 -4.15 -17.58
CA GLY A 207 10.48 -2.82 -17.91
C GLY A 207 9.83 -1.59 -17.25
N LYS A 208 8.89 -1.75 -16.31
CA LYS A 208 8.29 -0.66 -15.52
C LYS A 208 8.50 -0.88 -14.02
N GLN A 209 9.00 0.14 -13.33
CA GLN A 209 9.24 0.12 -11.88
C GLN A 209 7.92 0.30 -11.11
N TYR A 210 7.40 -0.78 -10.54
CA TYR A 210 6.31 -0.72 -9.55
C TYR A 210 6.85 -0.15 -8.23
N LYS A 211 6.29 0.98 -7.79
CA LYS A 211 6.76 1.74 -6.63
C LYS A 211 5.59 2.44 -5.93
N PRO A 212 4.75 1.67 -5.20
CA PRO A 212 3.57 2.24 -4.53
C PRO A 212 4.00 3.23 -3.45
N CYS A 213 3.22 4.27 -3.20
CA CYS A 213 3.52 5.19 -2.10
C CYS A 213 3.11 4.59 -0.76
N VAL A 214 3.93 4.75 0.27
CA VAL A 214 3.61 4.25 1.62
C VAL A 214 3.00 5.33 2.48
N GLU A 215 1.80 5.07 3.00
CA GLU A 215 1.08 5.93 3.93
C GLU A 215 1.62 5.70 5.36
N ILE A 216 2.34 6.68 5.88
CA ILE A 216 3.05 6.63 7.16
C ILE A 216 2.24 7.36 8.23
N CYS A 217 1.93 6.65 9.32
CA CYS A 217 1.14 7.16 10.44
C CYS A 217 1.95 7.09 11.75
N LEU A 218 2.79 8.10 12.01
CA LEU A 218 3.79 8.07 13.08
C LEU A 218 3.17 7.86 14.46
N THR A 219 2.17 8.70 14.81
CA THR A 219 1.55 8.63 16.15
C THR A 219 0.74 7.35 16.31
N SER A 220 0.01 6.92 15.27
CA SER A 220 -0.73 5.66 15.28
C SER A 220 0.22 4.48 15.55
N ASN A 221 1.34 4.40 14.81
CA ASN A 221 2.30 3.32 14.97
C ASN A 221 2.94 3.28 16.37
N LEU A 222 3.21 4.45 16.95
CA LEU A 222 3.74 4.55 18.31
C LEU A 222 2.71 4.11 19.37
N LEU A 223 1.48 4.63 19.29
CA LEU A 223 0.44 4.37 20.30
C LEU A 223 -0.13 2.95 20.20
N SER A 224 -0.24 2.40 19.00
CA SER A 224 -0.59 1.00 18.74
C SER A 224 0.56 0.04 19.02
N LYS A 225 1.74 0.55 19.44
CA LYS A 225 2.95 -0.22 19.76
C LYS A 225 3.43 -1.09 18.60
N THR A 226 3.13 -0.70 17.36
CA THR A 226 3.72 -1.33 16.18
C THR A 226 5.18 -0.92 16.04
N VAL A 227 5.55 0.25 16.58
CA VAL A 227 6.93 0.68 16.76
C VAL A 227 7.11 1.17 18.21
N PRO A 228 8.15 0.74 18.95
CA PRO A 228 8.31 1.12 20.36
C PRO A 228 8.80 2.57 20.57
N ARG A 229 9.50 3.15 19.58
CA ARG A 229 10.08 4.51 19.61
C ARG A 229 10.14 5.10 18.21
N LEU A 230 10.01 6.42 18.07
CA LEU A 230 10.04 7.08 16.76
C LEU A 230 11.36 6.85 16.00
N GLU A 231 12.49 6.72 16.69
CA GLU A 231 13.79 6.45 16.06
C GLU A 231 13.83 5.10 15.33
N GLU A 232 12.98 4.15 15.76
CA GLU A 232 12.85 2.81 15.19
C GLU A 232 11.80 2.75 14.07
N HIS A 233 11.18 3.88 13.73
CA HIS A 233 10.12 3.90 12.73
C HIS A 233 10.68 3.56 11.33
N HIS A 234 9.98 2.67 10.63
CA HIS A 234 10.29 2.18 9.29
C HIS A 234 10.35 3.29 8.20
N ILE A 235 9.86 4.50 8.47
CA ILE A 235 9.94 5.65 7.54
C ILE A 235 11.39 5.93 7.14
N ARG A 236 12.35 5.81 8.06
CA ARG A 236 13.78 6.04 7.75
C ARG A 236 14.28 5.10 6.66
N HIS A 237 13.78 3.86 6.63
CA HIS A 237 14.14 2.89 5.61
C HIS A 237 13.61 3.31 4.22
N TYR A 238 12.36 3.77 4.13
CA TYR A 238 11.80 4.28 2.87
C TYR A 238 12.54 5.53 2.38
N LEU A 239 12.82 6.48 3.27
CA LEU A 239 13.54 7.72 2.93
C LEU A 239 14.97 7.44 2.46
N ALA A 240 15.70 6.56 3.14
CA ALA A 240 17.06 6.16 2.76
C ALA A 240 17.12 5.53 1.36
N ASN A 241 16.03 4.88 0.93
CA ASN A 241 15.90 4.26 -0.39
C ASN A 241 15.16 5.14 -1.41
N ASN A 242 14.95 6.43 -1.11
CA ASN A 242 14.22 7.38 -1.94
C ASN A 242 12.85 6.81 -2.39
N HIS A 243 12.18 6.08 -1.51
CA HIS A 243 10.89 5.46 -1.76
C HIS A 243 9.75 6.44 -1.43
N PRO A 244 8.71 6.57 -2.27
CA PRO A 244 7.63 7.52 -2.03
C PRO A 244 6.91 7.22 -0.72
N VAL A 245 6.74 8.25 0.10
CA VAL A 245 5.96 8.18 1.34
C VAL A 245 5.01 9.37 1.41
N VAL A 246 3.91 9.21 2.15
CA VAL A 246 3.00 10.28 2.52
C VAL A 246 2.72 10.20 4.01
N ILE A 247 2.69 11.35 4.68
CA ILE A 247 2.39 11.43 6.12
C ILE A 247 0.88 11.54 6.30
N CYS A 248 0.33 10.61 7.08
CA CYS A 248 -1.09 10.49 7.38
C CYS A 248 -1.31 10.54 8.89
N THR A 249 -2.49 10.97 9.32
CA THR A 249 -2.88 10.95 10.73
C THR A 249 -3.38 9.61 11.21
N ASP A 250 -3.77 8.73 10.28
CA ASP A 250 -4.67 7.61 10.55
C ASP A 250 -5.96 8.18 11.17
N ASP A 251 -6.34 7.74 12.37
CA ASP A 251 -7.48 8.28 13.10
C ASP A 251 -7.13 9.48 14.01
N ILE A 252 -7.63 10.67 13.66
CA ILE A 252 -7.37 11.90 14.44
C ILE A 252 -7.92 11.84 15.88
N LEU A 253 -9.07 11.20 16.12
CA LEU A 253 -9.74 11.21 17.43
C LEU A 253 -9.12 10.21 18.42
N PRO A 254 -8.93 8.93 18.08
CA PRO A 254 -8.31 7.95 18.97
C PRO A 254 -6.87 8.30 19.32
N PHE A 255 -6.08 8.76 18.33
CA PHE A 255 -4.67 9.08 18.53
C PHE A 255 -4.42 10.53 18.97
N ARG A 256 -5.47 11.36 19.03
CA ARG A 256 -5.41 12.76 19.47
C ARG A 256 -4.30 13.55 18.77
N THR A 257 -4.18 13.34 17.46
CA THR A 257 -3.15 13.97 16.62
C THR A 257 -3.79 14.85 15.54
N THR A 258 -2.95 15.57 14.82
CA THR A 258 -3.30 16.35 13.63
C THR A 258 -2.21 16.19 12.59
N LEU A 259 -2.48 16.47 11.32
CA LEU A 259 -1.45 16.40 10.29
C LEU A 259 -0.26 17.33 10.61
N LEU A 260 -0.53 18.51 11.19
CA LEU A 260 0.52 19.42 11.66
C LEU A 260 1.40 18.77 12.74
N ALA A 261 0.80 18.03 13.68
CA ALA A 261 1.53 17.32 14.72
C ALA A 261 2.39 16.18 14.14
N GLU A 262 1.89 15.41 13.17
CA GLU A 262 2.68 14.38 12.49
C GLU A 262 3.90 14.99 11.79
N TYR A 263 3.74 16.11 11.08
CA TYR A 263 4.86 16.84 10.47
C TYR A 263 5.81 17.44 11.52
N ALA A 264 5.31 17.85 12.68
CA ALA A 264 6.15 18.31 13.78
C ALA A 264 7.04 17.19 14.33
N LEU A 265 6.55 15.93 14.36
CA LEU A 265 7.37 14.77 14.75
C LEU A 265 8.51 14.49 13.77
N LEU A 266 8.36 14.82 12.48
CA LEU A 266 9.47 14.72 11.53
C LEU A 266 10.60 15.70 11.86
N LEU A 267 10.26 16.94 12.21
CA LEU A 267 11.21 18.03 12.48
C LEU A 267 11.81 17.99 13.89
N ALA A 268 11.03 17.55 14.88
CA ALA A 268 11.46 17.55 16.28
C ALA A 268 12.69 16.66 16.46
N LYS A 269 13.64 17.11 17.30
CA LYS A 269 14.88 16.37 17.56
C LYS A 269 14.60 15.11 18.39
N PRO A 270 15.40 14.04 18.24
CA PRO A 270 15.37 12.92 19.16
C PRO A 270 15.53 13.36 20.62
N PRO A 271 14.85 12.72 21.59
CA PRO A 271 13.99 11.55 21.41
C PRO A 271 12.53 11.86 21.03
N HIS A 272 12.19 13.13 20.76
CA HIS A 272 10.81 13.58 20.56
C HIS A 272 10.33 13.49 19.10
N GLY A 273 11.24 13.20 18.17
CA GLY A 273 10.98 13.17 16.74
C GLY A 273 12.18 12.67 15.95
N LEU A 274 12.11 12.77 14.62
CA LEU A 274 13.11 12.20 13.72
C LEU A 274 14.31 13.12 13.44
N GLY A 275 14.20 14.41 13.76
CA GLY A 275 15.26 15.40 13.56
C GLY A 275 15.58 15.69 12.09
N LEU A 276 14.60 15.54 11.19
CA LEU A 276 14.77 15.83 9.78
C LEU A 276 14.89 17.34 9.55
N SER A 277 15.63 17.71 8.50
CA SER A 277 15.72 19.08 8.02
C SER A 277 14.41 19.54 7.37
N ARG A 278 14.25 20.87 7.21
CA ARG A 278 13.10 21.43 6.51
C ARG A 278 13.02 20.97 5.05
N ASP A 279 14.15 20.84 4.38
CA ASP A 279 14.22 20.42 2.98
C ASP A 279 13.81 18.95 2.82
N GLU A 280 14.23 18.07 3.74
CA GLU A 280 13.77 16.67 3.76
C GLU A 280 12.26 16.58 3.98
N VAL A 281 11.72 17.38 4.92
CA VAL A 281 10.28 17.40 5.21
C VAL A 281 9.47 18.00 4.05
N GLN A 282 10.01 19.00 3.35
CA GLN A 282 9.39 19.52 2.13
C GLN A 282 9.34 18.45 1.04
N LYS A 283 10.43 17.73 0.82
CA LYS A 283 10.47 16.63 -0.16
C LYS A 283 9.46 15.53 0.17
N ILE A 284 9.26 15.22 1.46
CA ILE A 284 8.21 14.28 1.91
C ILE A 284 6.81 14.81 1.57
N ALA A 285 6.55 16.11 1.76
CA ALA A 285 5.28 16.71 1.39
C ALA A 285 5.03 16.65 -0.13
N GLU A 286 6.07 16.90 -0.93
CA GLU A 286 6.02 16.79 -2.40
C GLU A 286 5.70 15.35 -2.85
N MET A 287 6.37 14.34 -2.26
CA MET A 287 6.05 12.93 -2.52
C MET A 287 4.58 12.60 -2.24
N GLY A 288 4.04 13.11 -1.13
CA GLY A 288 2.63 12.90 -0.77
C GLY A 288 1.67 13.55 -1.77
N MET A 289 2.01 14.75 -2.25
CA MET A 289 1.23 15.41 -3.28
C MET A 289 1.26 14.65 -4.61
N ASP A 290 2.39 14.07 -5.00
CA ASP A 290 2.52 13.29 -6.23
C ASP A 290 1.76 11.96 -6.19
N ALA A 291 1.58 11.38 -4.99
CA ALA A 291 0.90 10.11 -4.77
C ALA A 291 -0.64 10.19 -4.66
N ARG A 292 -1.21 11.40 -4.78
CA ARG A 292 -2.66 11.61 -4.62
C ARG A 292 -3.46 10.95 -5.75
N PHE A 293 -4.64 10.41 -5.43
CA PHE A 293 -5.58 10.00 -6.47
C PHE A 293 -6.25 11.24 -7.07
N MET A 294 -6.25 11.32 -8.39
CA MET A 294 -6.82 12.43 -9.16
C MET A 294 -8.15 12.01 -9.78
N ASN A 295 -9.14 12.90 -9.76
CA ASN A 295 -10.34 12.74 -10.58
C ASN A 295 -9.94 12.80 -12.06
N GLY A 296 -9.97 11.66 -12.74
CA GLY A 296 -9.55 11.50 -14.13
C GLY A 296 -8.08 11.11 -14.26
N LYS A 297 -7.79 9.81 -14.27
CA LYS A 297 -6.61 9.31 -15.01
C LYS A 297 -6.84 9.72 -16.46
N GLN A 298 -6.03 10.66 -17.00
CA GLN A 298 -6.00 10.84 -18.45
C GLN A 298 -5.51 9.52 -19.05
N THR A 299 -6.44 8.79 -19.66
CA THR A 299 -6.17 7.62 -20.52
C THR A 299 -5.31 7.99 -21.71
#